data_AF-W3WRX3-F1
#
_entry.id   AF-W3WRX3-F1
#
_cell.length_a   1.000
_cell.length_b   1.000
_cell.length_c   1.000
_cell.angle_alpha   90.00
_cell.angle_beta   90.00
_cell.angle_gamma   90.00
#
_symmetry.space_group_name_H-M   'P 1'
#
loop_
_entity.id
_entity.type
_entity.pdbx_description
1 polymer ?
#
loop_
_entity_poly.entity_id
_entity_poly.type
_entity_poly.pdbx_seq_one_letter_code
_entity_poly.pdbx_strand_id
1 'polypeptide(L)'
;MLLHSIVAFASIPIAFAKVQFLGVAIAGGDFGCQIDGTCPTSSVQFAGDASDQMSHFVGEGMNLMRIPTSWQFLVNNQLGGTLNDANLAKYDQLIQACLGTGAHCMIDIHNFARWNGGIIGQGGPSDDQFVSLWTQLATKYAANDNIVFEIMNEPHDLDIDLWAQTCQKVVTAIRNAGAASQMILLPGTNFDSAATLVSSGSADKLMTITNPDGSTDGLVLDIHKYLDEDNSGTHEECVTDNVDAFTELSLYLRNNGRQGLISESGASSDASCLTNFCSQNAFINQNSDVFVGFVAWAAGSFSTSYVLSLTPSKQSGQYVDNSLMTQCVFGPWLSSSNTSTPTTTSQIVSSTTSASSVSSSSSSLTVSSAIAASTTTGIASIVLSGTSIVIPSTWSLQTVTSLLIDTEPPTLLPPSATAYSGMTLITAATSTTATSLASATTASSTSPVPTSGSIPASALLQSVVARLVACGLLVLCFL
;
A
#
# COMPACT_ATOMS: atom_id res chain seq x y z
N MET A 1 34.54 35.50 44.70
CA MET A 1 34.66 35.02 43.32
C MET A 1 33.36 34.32 42.97
N LEU A 2 32.63 34.76 41.93
CA LEU A 2 31.45 34.03 41.45
C LEU A 2 31.89 33.07 40.34
N LEU A 3 31.74 31.77 40.59
CA LEU A 3 31.92 30.75 39.57
C LEU A 3 30.67 30.74 38.68
N HIS A 4 30.84 31.07 37.40
CA HIS A 4 29.73 31.04 36.43
C HIS A 4 29.63 29.63 35.85
N SER A 5 28.57 28.90 36.22
CA SER A 5 28.29 27.58 35.65
C SER A 5 27.84 27.71 34.19
N ILE A 6 28.73 27.37 33.26
CA ILE A 6 28.39 27.31 31.84
C ILE A 6 27.57 26.03 31.61
N VAL A 7 26.27 26.19 31.34
CA VAL A 7 25.42 25.10 30.86
C VAL A 7 25.72 24.87 29.39
N ALA A 8 26.49 23.82 29.10
CA ALA A 8 26.70 23.38 27.73
C ALA A 8 25.43 22.68 27.21
N PHE A 9 24.71 23.33 26.31
CA PHE A 9 23.68 22.66 25.50
C PHE A 9 24.37 21.68 24.55
N ALA A 10 24.32 20.39 24.89
CA ALA A 10 24.75 19.33 23.99
C ALA A 10 23.73 19.20 22.86
N SER A 11 24.09 19.65 21.66
CA SER A 11 23.32 19.37 20.45
C SER A 11 23.30 17.88 20.20
N ILE A 12 22.21 17.20 20.59
CA ILE A 12 21.98 15.80 20.23
C ILE A 12 21.86 15.76 18.70
N PRO A 13 22.70 14.99 17.98
CA PRO A 13 22.52 14.83 16.54
C PRO A 13 21.21 14.09 16.31
N ILE A 14 20.24 14.75 15.67
CA ILE A 14 19.04 14.10 15.16
C ILE A 14 19.50 13.23 13.99
N ALA A 15 19.74 11.95 14.27
CA ALA A 15 19.83 10.94 13.25
C ALA A 15 18.43 10.76 12.68
N PHE A 16 18.15 11.40 11.55
CA PHE A 16 16.99 11.07 10.74
C PHE A 16 17.11 9.60 10.35
N ALA A 17 16.18 8.78 10.85
CA ALA A 17 16.01 7.42 10.34
C ALA A 17 15.64 7.51 8.86
N LYS A 18 15.94 6.46 8.10
CA LYS A 18 15.32 6.24 6.80
C LYS A 18 14.06 5.43 6.98
N VAL A 19 13.13 5.54 6.04
CA VAL A 19 11.98 4.63 5.96
C VAL A 19 12.51 3.19 5.87
N GLN A 20 11.95 2.29 6.68
CA GLN A 20 12.52 0.96 6.95
C GLN A 20 12.47 0.02 5.75
N PHE A 21 11.43 0.12 4.92
CA PHE A 21 11.23 -0.74 3.76
C PHE A 21 11.22 0.03 2.44
N LEU A 22 12.05 -0.40 1.49
CA LEU A 22 11.97 -0.01 0.09
C LEU A 22 11.67 -1.24 -0.75
N GLY A 23 10.68 -1.13 -1.63
CA GLY A 23 10.27 -2.25 -2.47
C GLY A 23 9.66 -1.85 -3.80
N VAL A 24 9.23 -2.88 -4.52
CA VAL A 24 8.54 -2.80 -5.81
C VAL A 24 7.50 -3.91 -5.91
N ALA A 25 6.41 -3.66 -6.63
CA ALA A 25 5.42 -4.67 -6.95
C ALA A 25 5.93 -5.61 -8.06
N ILE A 26 5.90 -6.92 -7.79
CA ILE A 26 6.27 -7.99 -8.73
C ILE A 26 4.96 -8.58 -9.27
N ALA A 27 4.31 -7.81 -10.14
CA ALA A 27 2.94 -8.07 -10.60
C ALA A 27 2.85 -9.25 -11.57
N GLY A 28 1.62 -9.75 -11.75
CA GLY A 28 1.25 -10.85 -12.64
C GLY A 28 0.25 -11.84 -12.04
N GLY A 29 0.25 -12.03 -10.72
CA GLY A 29 -0.70 -12.90 -10.01
C GLY A 29 -2.13 -12.32 -9.94
N ASP A 30 -2.22 -11.02 -10.14
CA ASP A 30 -3.37 -10.12 -10.25
C ASP A 30 -3.88 -9.96 -11.69
N PHE A 31 -3.05 -10.25 -12.71
CA PHE A 31 -3.33 -9.86 -14.10
C PHE A 31 -4.72 -10.30 -14.56
N GLY A 32 -5.51 -9.32 -15.01
CA GLY A 32 -6.89 -9.50 -15.45
C GLY A 32 -7.95 -9.23 -14.36
N CYS A 33 -7.57 -9.06 -13.08
CA CYS A 33 -8.46 -8.49 -12.08
C CYS A 33 -9.02 -7.15 -12.53
N GLN A 34 -10.26 -6.87 -12.11
CA GLN A 34 -10.98 -5.63 -12.35
C GLN A 34 -11.42 -5.07 -10.99
N ILE A 35 -11.66 -3.76 -10.90
CA ILE A 35 -12.03 -3.08 -9.64
C ILE A 35 -13.35 -3.61 -9.02
N ASP A 36 -14.21 -4.27 -9.79
CA ASP A 36 -15.38 -4.97 -9.24
C ASP A 36 -15.01 -6.27 -8.46
N GLY A 37 -13.73 -6.60 -8.35
CA GLY A 37 -13.24 -7.85 -7.75
C GLY A 37 -13.48 -9.08 -8.63
N THR A 38 -13.72 -8.93 -9.93
CA THR A 38 -13.72 -10.05 -10.90
C THR A 38 -12.30 -10.32 -11.40
N CYS A 39 -11.74 -11.50 -11.06
CA CYS A 39 -10.39 -11.91 -11.49
C CYS A 39 -10.40 -13.21 -12.31
N PRO A 40 -10.23 -13.15 -13.66
CA PRO A 40 -10.16 -14.33 -14.52
C PRO A 40 -8.84 -15.11 -14.30
N THR A 41 -8.93 -16.28 -13.68
CA THR A 41 -7.74 -17.09 -13.29
C THR A 41 -6.89 -17.60 -14.45
N SER A 42 -7.34 -17.43 -15.70
CA SER A 42 -6.59 -17.70 -16.93
C SER A 42 -5.61 -16.60 -17.34
N SER A 43 -5.78 -15.39 -16.79
CA SER A 43 -4.97 -14.22 -17.12
C SER A 43 -3.70 -14.09 -16.26
N VAL A 44 -3.67 -14.82 -15.13
CA VAL A 44 -2.54 -14.92 -14.19
C VAL A 44 -1.26 -15.37 -14.88
N GLN A 45 -0.20 -14.59 -14.69
CA GLN A 45 1.14 -14.84 -15.22
C GLN A 45 2.17 -14.65 -14.11
N PHE A 46 3.17 -15.52 -14.04
CA PHE A 46 4.34 -15.28 -13.19
C PHE A 46 5.55 -15.27 -14.12
N ALA A 47 6.20 -14.10 -14.26
CA ALA A 47 7.33 -13.94 -15.16
C ALA A 47 8.45 -14.95 -14.85
N GLY A 48 8.93 -15.64 -15.90
CA GLY A 48 9.94 -16.68 -15.77
C GLY A 48 11.30 -16.18 -15.26
N ASP A 49 11.52 -14.87 -15.19
CA ASP A 49 12.69 -14.23 -14.62
C ASP A 49 12.39 -13.33 -13.40
N ALA A 50 11.18 -13.40 -12.82
CA ALA A 50 10.82 -12.62 -11.63
C ALA A 50 11.80 -12.85 -10.45
N SER A 51 12.32 -14.07 -10.30
CA SER A 51 13.37 -14.38 -9.31
C SER A 51 14.67 -13.61 -9.57
N ASP A 52 15.05 -13.42 -10.83
CA ASP A 52 16.24 -12.65 -11.19
C ASP A 52 15.98 -11.15 -11.00
N GLN A 53 14.77 -10.66 -11.34
CA GLN A 53 14.35 -9.26 -11.12
C GLN A 53 14.39 -8.90 -9.62
N MET A 54 13.80 -9.73 -8.76
CA MET A 54 13.85 -9.51 -7.30
C MET A 54 15.29 -9.55 -6.78
N SER A 55 16.12 -10.47 -7.28
CA SER A 55 17.54 -10.54 -6.91
C SER A 55 18.33 -9.30 -7.33
N HIS A 56 18.01 -8.72 -8.48
CA HIS A 56 18.57 -7.45 -8.96
C HIS A 56 18.17 -6.28 -8.04
N PHE A 57 16.87 -6.10 -7.79
CA PHE A 57 16.37 -5.02 -6.95
C PHE A 57 16.91 -5.07 -5.50
N VAL A 58 17.08 -6.27 -4.93
CA VAL A 58 17.73 -6.43 -3.61
C VAL A 58 19.24 -6.13 -3.68
N GLY A 59 19.90 -6.44 -4.80
CA GLY A 59 21.28 -6.05 -5.06
C GLY A 59 21.49 -4.53 -5.08
N GLU A 60 20.54 -3.78 -5.64
CA GLU A 60 20.51 -2.30 -5.64
C GLU A 60 19.99 -1.70 -4.31
N GLY A 61 19.54 -2.54 -3.36
CA GLY A 61 19.24 -2.15 -1.98
C GLY A 61 17.76 -2.11 -1.58
N MET A 62 16.84 -2.67 -2.37
CA MET A 62 15.48 -2.96 -1.90
C MET A 62 15.48 -4.08 -0.85
N ASN A 63 14.47 -4.10 0.02
CA ASN A 63 14.31 -5.11 1.07
C ASN A 63 12.85 -5.56 1.27
N LEU A 64 11.93 -5.18 0.36
CA LEU A 64 10.53 -5.59 0.35
C LEU A 64 10.10 -5.88 -1.10
N MET A 65 9.32 -6.94 -1.33
CA MET A 65 8.63 -7.20 -2.60
C MET A 65 7.14 -7.39 -2.33
N ARG A 66 6.29 -6.62 -3.01
CA ARG A 66 4.83 -6.83 -3.02
C ARG A 66 4.50 -7.80 -4.13
N ILE A 67 3.72 -8.84 -3.84
CA ILE A 67 3.49 -9.95 -4.76
C ILE A 67 1.98 -10.18 -4.88
N PRO A 68 1.29 -9.37 -5.72
CA PRO A 68 -0.15 -9.45 -5.92
C PRO A 68 -0.65 -10.83 -6.36
N THR A 69 -1.78 -11.27 -5.82
CA THR A 69 -2.55 -12.36 -6.41
C THR A 69 -4.04 -12.31 -6.14
N SER A 70 -4.84 -12.83 -7.08
CA SER A 70 -6.29 -12.92 -6.90
C SER A 70 -6.73 -14.06 -5.97
N TRP A 71 -7.74 -13.77 -5.15
CA TRP A 71 -8.48 -14.76 -4.37
C TRP A 71 -9.01 -15.88 -5.27
N GLN A 72 -9.61 -15.54 -6.43
CA GLN A 72 -10.10 -16.49 -7.42
C GLN A 72 -9.02 -17.49 -7.84
N PHE A 73 -7.77 -17.04 -8.05
CA PHE A 73 -6.67 -17.94 -8.41
C PHE A 73 -6.30 -18.86 -7.24
N LEU A 74 -6.11 -18.30 -6.04
CA LEU A 74 -5.71 -19.04 -4.84
C LEU A 74 -6.68 -20.18 -4.46
N VAL A 75 -8.00 -19.97 -4.56
CA VAL A 75 -9.01 -21.01 -4.28
C VAL A 75 -9.60 -21.67 -5.54
N ASN A 76 -9.02 -21.41 -6.73
CA ASN A 76 -9.52 -21.89 -8.03
C ASN A 76 -11.05 -21.70 -8.19
N ASN A 77 -11.51 -20.47 -7.99
CA ASN A 77 -12.91 -20.03 -8.03
C ASN A 77 -13.86 -20.67 -6.98
N GLN A 78 -13.34 -21.45 -6.01
CA GLN A 78 -14.15 -22.05 -4.94
C GLN A 78 -14.26 -21.09 -3.73
N LEU A 79 -15.17 -20.11 -3.80
CA LEU A 79 -15.34 -19.09 -2.76
C LEU A 79 -15.53 -19.68 -1.35
N GLY A 80 -14.65 -19.31 -0.42
CA GLY A 80 -14.62 -19.82 0.96
C GLY A 80 -14.10 -21.26 1.13
N GLY A 81 -13.73 -21.92 0.03
CA GLY A 81 -13.12 -23.25 0.02
C GLY A 81 -11.66 -23.27 0.47
N THR A 82 -11.01 -24.42 0.27
CA THR A 82 -9.57 -24.55 0.54
C THR A 82 -8.74 -23.85 -0.54
N LEU A 83 -7.52 -23.44 -0.18
CA LEU A 83 -6.50 -23.11 -1.18
C LEU A 83 -6.32 -24.30 -2.16
N ASN A 84 -6.08 -23.99 -3.43
CA ASN A 84 -5.87 -24.98 -4.47
C ASN A 84 -4.38 -25.31 -4.59
N ASP A 85 -3.98 -26.54 -4.24
CA ASP A 85 -2.57 -26.99 -4.22
C ASP A 85 -1.77 -26.59 -5.47
N ALA A 86 -2.35 -26.73 -6.67
CA ALA A 86 -1.66 -26.50 -7.94
C ALA A 86 -1.51 -25.02 -8.30
N ASN A 87 -2.36 -24.13 -7.79
CA ASN A 87 -2.22 -22.69 -7.94
C ASN A 87 -1.37 -22.10 -6.79
N LEU A 88 -1.61 -22.57 -5.56
CA LEU A 88 -0.81 -22.23 -4.39
C LEU A 88 0.67 -22.57 -4.60
N ALA A 89 1.01 -23.73 -5.18
CA ALA A 89 2.40 -24.10 -5.45
C ALA A 89 3.11 -23.15 -6.43
N LYS A 90 2.39 -22.53 -7.38
CA LYS A 90 2.96 -21.52 -8.30
C LYS A 90 3.21 -20.19 -7.59
N TYR A 91 2.25 -19.75 -6.79
CA TYR A 91 2.39 -18.52 -6.00
C TYR A 91 3.47 -18.66 -4.92
N ASP A 92 3.48 -19.80 -4.21
CA ASP A 92 4.51 -20.16 -3.24
C ASP A 92 5.91 -20.23 -3.88
N GLN A 93 6.06 -20.71 -5.12
CA GLN A 93 7.34 -20.66 -5.82
C GLN A 93 7.87 -19.21 -5.95
N LEU A 94 7.00 -18.22 -6.18
CA LEU A 94 7.37 -16.81 -6.25
C LEU A 94 7.65 -16.22 -4.86
N ILE A 95 6.86 -16.59 -3.84
CA ILE A 95 7.11 -16.22 -2.44
C ILE A 95 8.44 -16.79 -1.94
N GLN A 96 8.75 -18.07 -2.19
CA GLN A 96 10.03 -18.66 -1.81
C GLN A 96 11.21 -18.08 -2.61
N ALA A 97 11.01 -17.67 -3.87
CA ALA A 97 12.02 -16.94 -4.64
C ALA A 97 12.31 -15.56 -4.02
N CYS A 98 11.27 -14.83 -3.59
CA CYS A 98 11.42 -13.58 -2.83
C CYS A 98 12.17 -13.82 -1.51
N LEU A 99 11.72 -14.77 -0.68
CA LEU A 99 12.35 -15.08 0.61
C LEU A 99 13.81 -15.52 0.45
N GLY A 100 14.14 -16.19 -0.66
CA GLY A 100 15.50 -16.59 -1.03
C GLY A 100 16.47 -15.42 -1.27
N THR A 101 15.97 -14.20 -1.51
CA THR A 101 16.80 -12.98 -1.57
C THR A 101 17.15 -12.42 -0.18
N GLY A 102 16.42 -12.83 0.86
CA GLY A 102 16.48 -12.23 2.20
C GLY A 102 15.57 -11.01 2.40
N ALA A 103 14.84 -10.56 1.37
CA ALA A 103 13.83 -9.51 1.48
C ALA A 103 12.59 -9.95 2.27
N HIS A 104 11.78 -8.96 2.66
CA HIS A 104 10.40 -9.15 3.07
C HIS A 104 9.50 -9.41 1.86
N CYS A 105 8.47 -10.23 2.04
CA CYS A 105 7.59 -10.69 0.96
C CYS A 105 6.13 -10.45 1.37
N MET A 106 5.50 -9.48 0.70
CA MET A 106 4.16 -8.99 0.98
C MET A 106 3.14 -9.73 0.11
N ILE A 107 2.23 -10.44 0.77
CA ILE A 107 1.11 -11.15 0.17
C ILE A 107 -0.05 -10.17 0.05
N ASP A 108 -0.32 -9.73 -1.17
CA ASP A 108 -1.49 -8.93 -1.55
C ASP A 108 -2.59 -9.85 -2.10
N ILE A 109 -3.81 -9.65 -1.61
CA ILE A 109 -5.05 -10.22 -2.15
C ILE A 109 -5.75 -9.15 -3.01
N HIS A 110 -5.48 -9.21 -4.31
CA HIS A 110 -5.69 -8.11 -5.25
C HIS A 110 -7.16 -8.02 -5.74
N ASN A 111 -8.09 -7.72 -4.83
CA ASN A 111 -9.51 -8.03 -4.99
C ASN A 111 -10.51 -6.90 -4.65
N PHE A 112 -10.08 -5.68 -4.33
CA PHE A 112 -10.95 -4.49 -4.21
C PHE A 112 -12.08 -4.62 -3.18
N ALA A 113 -11.81 -5.36 -2.09
CA ALA A 113 -12.75 -5.85 -1.08
C ALA A 113 -13.97 -6.61 -1.63
N ARG A 114 -13.82 -7.23 -2.82
CA ARG A 114 -14.91 -7.81 -3.61
C ARG A 114 -14.59 -9.20 -4.15
N TRP A 115 -15.65 -9.91 -4.50
CA TRP A 115 -15.62 -11.08 -5.36
C TRP A 115 -16.74 -10.98 -6.39
N ASN A 116 -16.38 -10.84 -7.67
CA ASN A 116 -17.31 -10.77 -8.80
C ASN A 116 -18.48 -9.78 -8.59
N GLY A 117 -18.15 -8.53 -8.22
CA GLY A 117 -19.08 -7.43 -7.94
C GLY A 117 -19.60 -7.36 -6.50
N GLY A 118 -19.54 -8.45 -5.73
CA GLY A 118 -20.05 -8.51 -4.36
C GLY A 118 -19.02 -8.09 -3.30
N ILE A 119 -19.33 -7.07 -2.49
CA ILE A 119 -18.48 -6.57 -1.40
C ILE A 119 -18.48 -7.54 -0.20
N ILE A 120 -17.30 -7.86 0.32
CA ILE A 120 -17.13 -8.75 1.48
C ILE A 120 -17.84 -8.17 2.72
N GLY A 121 -18.64 -8.99 3.40
CA GLY A 121 -19.46 -8.59 4.56
C GLY A 121 -20.68 -7.73 4.23
N GLN A 122 -20.81 -7.24 2.99
CA GLN A 122 -21.76 -6.20 2.61
C GLN A 122 -22.60 -6.59 1.37
N GLY A 123 -22.95 -7.88 1.27
CA GLY A 123 -23.81 -8.45 0.22
C GLY A 123 -23.09 -9.35 -0.80
N GLY A 124 -21.76 -9.38 -0.77
CA GLY A 124 -20.91 -10.37 -1.44
C GLY A 124 -20.58 -11.57 -0.54
N PRO A 125 -19.30 -12.02 -0.52
CA PRO A 125 -18.85 -13.06 0.41
C PRO A 125 -19.12 -12.71 1.88
N SER A 126 -19.31 -13.71 2.73
CA SER A 126 -19.29 -13.46 4.18
C SER A 126 -17.87 -13.30 4.70
N ASP A 127 -17.72 -12.59 5.82
CA ASP A 127 -16.46 -12.44 6.56
C ASP A 127 -15.80 -13.80 6.81
N ASP A 128 -16.58 -14.83 7.15
CA ASP A 128 -16.08 -16.19 7.41
C ASP A 128 -15.41 -16.82 6.17
N GLN A 129 -15.89 -16.53 4.96
CA GLN A 129 -15.28 -17.01 3.72
C GLN A 129 -13.93 -16.32 3.45
N PHE A 130 -13.81 -15.05 3.80
CA PHE A 130 -12.58 -14.27 3.65
C PHE A 130 -11.56 -14.59 4.77
N VAL A 131 -12.04 -14.77 6.00
CA VAL A 131 -11.27 -15.30 7.13
C VAL A 131 -10.77 -16.71 6.85
N SER A 132 -11.53 -17.55 6.13
CA SER A 132 -11.07 -18.88 5.68
C SER A 132 -9.84 -18.79 4.77
N LEU A 133 -9.80 -17.83 3.83
CA LEU A 133 -8.62 -17.57 3.00
C LEU A 133 -7.41 -17.18 3.88
N TRP A 134 -7.58 -16.15 4.72
CA TRP A 134 -6.51 -15.59 5.53
C TRP A 134 -5.97 -16.56 6.59
N THR A 135 -6.83 -17.38 7.19
CA THR A 135 -6.42 -18.45 8.12
C THR A 135 -5.49 -19.44 7.43
N GLN A 136 -5.79 -19.84 6.19
CA GLN A 136 -4.98 -20.81 5.45
C GLN A 136 -3.64 -20.23 5.00
N LEU A 137 -3.62 -18.99 4.52
CA LEU A 137 -2.38 -18.29 4.15
C LEU A 137 -1.49 -18.07 5.38
N ALA A 138 -2.03 -17.55 6.47
CA ALA A 138 -1.30 -17.36 7.71
C ALA A 138 -0.77 -18.70 8.26
N THR A 139 -1.57 -19.79 8.26
CA THR A 139 -1.12 -21.12 8.69
C THR A 139 0.09 -21.62 7.86
N LYS A 140 0.11 -21.34 6.55
CA LYS A 140 1.22 -21.73 5.67
C LYS A 140 2.50 -20.92 5.93
N TYR A 141 2.37 -19.65 6.27
CA TYR A 141 3.49 -18.69 6.30
C TYR A 141 3.93 -18.22 7.71
N ALA A 142 3.19 -18.58 8.76
CA ALA A 142 3.40 -18.15 10.16
C ALA A 142 4.84 -18.32 10.68
N ALA A 143 5.57 -19.33 10.22
CA ALA A 143 6.92 -19.63 10.66
C ALA A 143 8.02 -18.76 10.01
N ASN A 144 7.66 -17.73 9.24
CA ASN A 144 8.62 -16.84 8.58
C ASN A 144 8.30 -15.35 8.84
N ASP A 145 9.17 -14.69 9.60
CA ASP A 145 9.03 -13.29 10.02
C ASP A 145 9.18 -12.28 8.87
N ASN A 146 9.75 -12.69 7.73
CA ASN A 146 9.88 -11.84 6.54
C ASN A 146 8.56 -11.69 5.76
N ILE A 147 7.53 -12.48 6.08
CA ILE A 147 6.23 -12.36 5.43
C ILE A 147 5.49 -11.13 5.95
N VAL A 148 4.85 -10.41 5.03
CA VAL A 148 3.93 -9.31 5.32
C VAL A 148 2.56 -9.67 4.74
N PHE A 149 1.49 -9.38 5.47
CA PHE A 149 0.12 -9.67 5.03
C PHE A 149 -0.62 -8.38 4.72
N GLU A 150 -0.91 -8.13 3.46
CA GLU A 150 -1.72 -7.01 3.02
C GLU A 150 -3.15 -7.52 2.84
N ILE A 151 -4.09 -7.05 3.67
CA ILE A 151 -5.40 -7.72 3.81
C ILE A 151 -6.18 -7.74 2.49
N MET A 152 -6.09 -6.67 1.70
CA MET A 152 -6.86 -6.47 0.47
C MET A 152 -6.38 -5.22 -0.28
N ASN A 153 -6.01 -5.35 -1.57
CA ASN A 153 -5.80 -4.18 -2.43
C ASN A 153 -7.07 -3.33 -2.56
N GLU A 154 -6.97 -2.02 -2.32
CA GLU A 154 -7.91 -0.96 -2.71
C GLU A 154 -9.41 -1.24 -2.50
N PRO A 155 -9.89 -1.34 -1.24
CA PRO A 155 -11.30 -1.23 -0.96
C PRO A 155 -11.87 0.13 -1.41
N HIS A 156 -13.06 0.11 -2.00
CA HIS A 156 -13.77 1.31 -2.45
C HIS A 156 -15.29 1.12 -2.39
N ASP A 157 -16.07 2.21 -2.46
CA ASP A 157 -17.55 2.22 -2.50
C ASP A 157 -18.21 1.25 -1.49
N LEU A 158 -17.75 1.29 -0.22
CA LEU A 158 -18.20 0.41 0.85
C LEU A 158 -18.47 1.15 2.17
N ASP A 159 -19.19 0.50 3.08
CA ASP A 159 -19.36 0.91 4.47
C ASP A 159 -18.07 0.62 5.26
N ILE A 160 -17.40 1.68 5.70
CA ILE A 160 -16.11 1.60 6.38
C ILE A 160 -16.21 1.06 7.82
N ASP A 161 -17.37 1.18 8.48
CA ASP A 161 -17.61 0.60 9.81
C ASP A 161 -17.76 -0.92 9.71
N LEU A 162 -18.43 -1.42 8.67
CA LEU A 162 -18.53 -2.86 8.40
C LEU A 162 -17.18 -3.43 7.91
N TRP A 163 -16.45 -2.70 7.07
CA TRP A 163 -15.14 -3.14 6.59
C TRP A 163 -14.08 -3.24 7.70
N ALA A 164 -14.02 -2.26 8.61
CA ALA A 164 -13.11 -2.33 9.76
C ALA A 164 -13.40 -3.55 10.67
N GLN A 165 -14.67 -3.94 10.82
CA GLN A 165 -15.06 -5.18 11.53
C GLN A 165 -14.59 -6.44 10.79
N THR A 166 -14.64 -6.45 9.45
CA THR A 166 -14.08 -7.54 8.62
C THR A 166 -12.56 -7.63 8.79
N CYS A 167 -11.83 -6.50 8.71
CA CYS A 167 -10.38 -6.45 8.93
C CYS A 167 -9.99 -6.90 10.36
N GLN A 168 -10.75 -6.53 11.39
CA GLN A 168 -10.51 -7.03 12.76
C GLN A 168 -10.66 -8.56 12.86
N LYS A 169 -11.62 -9.17 12.16
CA LYS A 169 -11.74 -10.64 12.11
C LYS A 169 -10.56 -11.29 11.39
N VAL A 170 -10.09 -10.68 10.30
CA VAL A 170 -8.90 -11.14 9.55
C VAL A 170 -7.63 -11.06 10.41
N VAL A 171 -7.34 -9.92 11.05
CA VAL A 171 -6.20 -9.79 11.98
C VAL A 171 -6.27 -10.86 13.08
N THR A 172 -7.44 -11.04 13.69
CA THR A 172 -7.65 -12.05 14.74
C THR A 172 -7.33 -13.46 14.23
N ALA A 173 -7.75 -13.79 13.01
CA ALA A 173 -7.50 -15.08 12.39
C ALA A 173 -6.02 -15.30 11.99
N ILE A 174 -5.35 -14.28 11.44
CA ILE A 174 -3.92 -14.34 11.11
C ILE A 174 -3.09 -14.60 12.38
N ARG A 175 -3.34 -13.84 13.45
CA ARG A 175 -2.66 -14.05 14.75
C ARG A 175 -2.97 -15.43 15.35
N ASN A 176 -4.24 -15.86 15.32
CA ASN A 176 -4.65 -17.18 15.84
C ASN A 176 -4.13 -18.38 15.02
N ALA A 177 -3.79 -18.18 13.75
CA ALA A 177 -3.10 -19.17 12.92
C ALA A 177 -1.60 -19.32 13.26
N GLY A 178 -1.10 -18.57 14.25
CA GLY A 178 0.28 -18.62 14.73
C GLY A 178 1.20 -17.55 14.12
N ALA A 179 0.71 -16.73 13.19
CA ALA A 179 1.48 -15.68 12.54
C ALA A 179 1.55 -14.42 13.43
N ALA A 180 2.28 -14.54 14.54
CA ALA A 180 2.27 -13.60 15.65
C ALA A 180 3.17 -12.36 15.47
N SER A 181 4.18 -12.44 14.60
CA SER A 181 5.27 -11.46 14.45
C SER A 181 5.14 -10.58 13.20
N GLN A 182 4.51 -11.10 12.16
CA GLN A 182 4.43 -10.48 10.84
C GLN A 182 3.72 -9.12 10.88
N MET A 183 4.10 -8.22 9.97
CA MET A 183 3.34 -7.00 9.73
C MET A 183 2.02 -7.34 9.01
N ILE A 184 0.94 -6.67 9.40
CA ILE A 184 -0.37 -6.72 8.72
C ILE A 184 -0.75 -5.30 8.33
N LEU A 185 -1.05 -5.08 7.05
CA LEU A 185 -1.52 -3.79 6.56
C LEU A 185 -3.06 -3.74 6.61
N LEU A 186 -3.59 -2.57 6.95
CA LEU A 186 -5.00 -2.31 7.22
C LEU A 186 -5.55 -1.33 6.18
N PRO A 187 -6.26 -1.82 5.15
CA PRO A 187 -6.74 -0.99 4.04
C PRO A 187 -8.11 -0.36 4.31
N GLY A 188 -8.30 0.85 3.78
CA GLY A 188 -9.48 1.70 3.92
C GLY A 188 -10.28 1.87 2.64
N THR A 189 -11.29 2.75 2.66
CA THR A 189 -12.12 3.01 1.47
C THR A 189 -11.52 4.09 0.58
N ASN A 190 -12.02 4.17 -0.65
CA ASN A 190 -11.53 5.05 -1.72
C ASN A 190 -10.09 4.73 -2.15
N PHE A 191 -9.85 3.45 -2.51
CA PHE A 191 -8.61 2.96 -3.13
C PHE A 191 -7.38 3.31 -2.30
N ASP A 192 -7.45 3.07 -0.98
CA ASP A 192 -6.41 3.35 0.03
C ASP A 192 -5.79 4.76 -0.03
N SER A 193 -6.49 5.71 -0.65
CA SER A 193 -5.84 6.93 -1.14
C SER A 193 -5.40 7.82 0.01
N ALA A 194 -4.11 8.17 0.03
CA ALA A 194 -3.50 8.97 1.09
C ALA A 194 -4.21 10.33 1.34
N ALA A 195 -4.88 10.86 0.30
CA ALA A 195 -5.66 12.10 0.37
C ALA A 195 -7.05 11.94 1.02
N THR A 196 -7.54 10.71 1.23
CA THR A 196 -8.89 10.43 1.76
C THR A 196 -8.92 9.48 2.96
N LEU A 197 -7.83 8.80 3.32
CA LEU A 197 -7.81 7.91 4.49
C LEU A 197 -8.29 8.59 5.78
N VAL A 198 -7.90 9.85 6.01
CA VAL A 198 -8.36 10.65 7.16
C VAL A 198 -9.80 11.14 6.96
N SER A 199 -10.06 11.85 5.86
CA SER A 199 -11.35 12.54 5.63
C SER A 199 -12.54 11.61 5.35
N SER A 200 -12.31 10.36 4.93
CA SER A 200 -13.33 9.30 4.86
C SER A 200 -13.65 8.65 6.21
N GLY A 201 -12.86 8.93 7.26
CA GLY A 201 -12.91 8.21 8.53
C GLY A 201 -12.23 6.83 8.50
N SER A 202 -11.66 6.39 7.38
CA SER A 202 -10.98 5.07 7.29
C SER A 202 -9.88 4.93 8.34
N ALA A 203 -9.03 5.94 8.49
CA ALA A 203 -7.95 5.94 9.46
C ALA A 203 -8.50 5.84 10.91
N ASP A 204 -9.55 6.59 11.26
CA ASP A 204 -10.18 6.51 12.58
C ASP A 204 -10.68 5.09 12.89
N LYS A 205 -11.35 4.43 11.93
CA LYS A 205 -11.92 3.09 12.13
C LYS A 205 -10.84 2.02 12.19
N LEU A 206 -9.93 2.00 11.21
CA LEU A 206 -8.87 0.99 11.10
C LEU A 206 -7.87 1.08 12.25
N MET A 207 -7.61 2.28 12.79
CA MET A 207 -6.76 2.41 13.97
C MET A 207 -7.35 1.79 15.24
N THR A 208 -8.66 1.54 15.32
CA THR A 208 -9.25 0.78 16.45
C THR A 208 -8.96 -0.72 16.42
N ILE A 209 -8.46 -1.25 15.29
CA ILE A 209 -8.16 -2.67 15.13
C ILE A 209 -6.95 -3.06 15.99
N THR A 210 -7.09 -4.16 16.73
CA THR A 210 -6.09 -4.68 17.67
C THR A 210 -5.74 -6.14 17.41
N ASN A 211 -4.55 -6.55 17.85
CA ASN A 211 -4.19 -7.96 17.99
C ASN A 211 -5.02 -8.61 19.13
N PRO A 212 -5.11 -9.96 19.22
CA PRO A 212 -5.87 -10.64 20.27
C PRO A 212 -5.45 -10.36 21.73
N ASP A 213 -4.28 -9.75 21.95
CA ASP A 213 -3.79 -9.30 23.27
C ASP A 213 -4.13 -7.82 23.59
N GLY A 214 -4.77 -7.11 22.65
CA GLY A 214 -5.10 -5.69 22.75
C GLY A 214 -4.00 -4.73 22.28
N SER A 215 -2.86 -5.23 21.78
CA SER A 215 -1.81 -4.40 21.17
C SER A 215 -2.19 -3.93 19.76
N THR A 216 -1.43 -2.99 19.21
CA THR A 216 -1.49 -2.61 17.77
C THR A 216 -0.19 -2.95 17.05
N ASP A 217 0.63 -3.81 17.66
CA ASP A 217 1.99 -4.12 17.22
C ASP A 217 1.96 -4.85 15.87
N GLY A 218 2.74 -4.33 14.92
CA GLY A 218 2.74 -4.79 13.53
C GLY A 218 1.47 -4.46 12.73
N LEU A 219 0.51 -3.70 13.27
CA LEU A 219 -0.72 -3.29 12.57
C LEU A 219 -0.56 -1.87 11.99
N VAL A 220 -0.36 -1.81 10.68
CA VAL A 220 0.07 -0.62 9.93
C VAL A 220 -1.06 -0.20 8.98
N LEU A 221 -1.28 1.09 8.71
CA LEU A 221 -2.22 1.48 7.66
C LEU A 221 -1.67 1.16 6.27
N ASP A 222 -2.51 0.60 5.42
CA ASP A 222 -2.29 0.56 3.97
C ASP A 222 -2.43 1.97 3.40
N ILE A 223 -1.61 2.31 2.39
CA ILE A 223 -1.63 3.64 1.75
C ILE A 223 -1.28 3.51 0.27
N HIS A 224 -2.21 3.91 -0.59
CA HIS A 224 -1.99 4.08 -2.02
C HIS A 224 -1.95 5.56 -2.40
N LYS A 225 -1.15 5.95 -3.41
CA LYS A 225 -1.31 7.27 -4.06
C LYS A 225 -0.65 7.34 -5.44
N TYR A 226 -1.40 7.82 -6.42
CA TYR A 226 -0.91 8.15 -7.76
C TYR A 226 -0.83 9.68 -8.00
N LEU A 227 -0.13 10.06 -9.07
CA LEU A 227 0.28 11.45 -9.34
C LEU A 227 -0.44 12.07 -10.56
N ASP A 228 -1.24 11.28 -11.28
CA ASP A 228 -2.05 11.70 -12.43
C ASP A 228 -3.36 12.40 -12.01
N GLU A 229 -4.10 12.94 -12.98
CA GLU A 229 -5.19 13.90 -12.75
C GLU A 229 -6.40 13.34 -11.97
N ASP A 230 -6.60 12.03 -11.98
CA ASP A 230 -7.68 11.33 -11.29
C ASP A 230 -7.21 10.34 -10.21
N ASN A 231 -5.91 10.28 -9.91
CA ASN A 231 -5.29 9.30 -9.01
C ASN A 231 -5.46 7.83 -9.46
N SER A 232 -5.64 7.55 -10.74
CA SER A 232 -5.82 6.17 -11.25
C SER A 232 -4.52 5.42 -11.57
N GLY A 233 -3.40 6.12 -11.74
CA GLY A 233 -2.16 5.49 -12.23
C GLY A 233 -2.25 5.01 -13.68
N THR A 234 -3.11 5.61 -14.50
CA THR A 234 -3.35 5.18 -15.89
C THR A 234 -2.84 6.17 -16.95
N HIS A 235 -2.49 7.40 -16.56
CA HIS A 235 -2.04 8.46 -17.48
C HIS A 235 -0.51 8.57 -17.57
N GLU A 236 -0.01 9.30 -18.57
CA GLU A 236 1.43 9.52 -18.77
C GLU A 236 1.93 10.72 -17.95
N GLU A 237 1.18 11.83 -17.88
CA GLU A 237 1.60 13.04 -17.16
C GLU A 237 1.23 13.05 -15.67
N CYS A 238 2.14 13.56 -14.84
CA CYS A 238 1.95 13.73 -13.39
C CYS A 238 1.61 15.19 -13.05
N VAL A 239 0.44 15.45 -12.48
CA VAL A 239 -0.04 16.80 -12.17
C VAL A 239 0.27 17.29 -10.74
N THR A 240 0.67 16.37 -9.84
CA THR A 240 0.94 16.66 -8.43
C THR A 240 2.10 15.81 -7.90
N ASP A 241 2.79 16.29 -6.85
CA ASP A 241 3.77 15.51 -6.07
C ASP A 241 3.19 14.92 -4.76
N ASN A 242 1.89 15.11 -4.53
CA ASN A 242 1.15 14.62 -3.36
C ASN A 242 1.69 15.07 -1.98
N VAL A 243 2.62 16.03 -1.91
CA VAL A 243 3.26 16.42 -0.64
C VAL A 243 2.25 16.94 0.39
N ASP A 244 1.21 17.65 -0.03
CA ASP A 244 0.13 18.11 0.88
C ASP A 244 -0.65 16.93 1.48
N ALA A 245 -0.99 15.92 0.68
CA ALA A 245 -1.73 14.74 1.14
C ALA A 245 -0.90 13.88 2.11
N PHE A 246 0.38 13.64 1.77
CA PHE A 246 1.29 12.97 2.69
C PHE A 246 1.63 13.83 3.93
N THR A 247 1.56 15.16 3.84
CA THR A 247 1.68 16.05 5.00
C THR A 247 0.52 15.85 5.97
N GLU A 248 -0.73 15.93 5.50
CA GLU A 248 -1.92 15.69 6.33
C GLU A 248 -1.88 14.30 6.99
N LEU A 249 -1.64 13.25 6.20
CA LEU A 249 -1.59 11.88 6.70
C LEU A 249 -0.43 11.67 7.68
N SER A 250 0.77 12.21 7.42
CA SER A 250 1.90 12.09 8.36
C SER A 250 1.62 12.77 9.70
N LEU A 251 0.93 13.91 9.71
CA LEU A 251 0.54 14.60 10.94
C LEU A 251 -0.53 13.80 11.70
N TYR A 252 -1.51 13.24 11.00
CA TYR A 252 -2.54 12.39 11.61
C TYR A 252 -1.94 11.11 12.22
N LEU A 253 -1.10 10.38 11.46
CA LEU A 253 -0.38 9.19 11.94
C LEU A 253 0.43 9.51 13.22
N ARG A 254 1.21 10.60 13.19
CA ARG A 254 2.10 11.04 14.27
C ARG A 254 1.34 11.43 15.54
N ASN A 255 0.21 12.13 15.39
CA ASN A 255 -0.64 12.53 16.50
C ASN A 255 -1.33 11.34 17.19
N ASN A 256 -1.62 10.27 16.44
CA ASN A 256 -2.22 9.04 16.97
C ASN A 256 -1.20 7.98 17.41
N GLY A 257 0.11 8.22 17.22
CA GLY A 257 1.17 7.26 17.56
C GLY A 257 1.13 5.99 16.69
N ARG A 258 0.70 6.12 15.42
CA ARG A 258 0.56 5.01 14.48
C ARG A 258 1.39 5.23 13.22
N GLN A 259 1.49 4.17 12.42
CA GLN A 259 2.34 4.11 11.23
C GLN A 259 1.56 3.61 10.02
N GLY A 260 2.04 3.95 8.83
CA GLY A 260 1.51 3.50 7.54
C GLY A 260 2.61 3.05 6.59
N LEU A 261 2.27 2.24 5.61
CA LEU A 261 3.17 1.77 4.55
C LEU A 261 2.56 2.17 3.21
N ILE A 262 3.34 2.86 2.37
CA ILE A 262 2.90 3.19 1.01
C ILE A 262 3.12 1.94 0.15
N SER A 263 2.11 1.08 0.10
CA SER A 263 2.08 -0.24 -0.58
C SER A 263 1.94 -0.12 -2.09
N GLU A 264 1.43 1.02 -2.59
CA GLU A 264 1.39 1.31 -4.01
C GLU A 264 1.55 2.80 -4.32
N SER A 265 2.54 3.12 -5.13
CA SER A 265 2.64 4.40 -5.83
C SER A 265 3.50 4.25 -7.07
N GLY A 266 3.05 4.83 -8.18
CA GLY A 266 3.74 4.78 -9.46
C GLY A 266 3.60 6.09 -10.25
N ALA A 267 4.43 6.22 -11.28
CA ALA A 267 4.47 7.37 -12.17
C ALA A 267 5.05 6.92 -13.52
N SER A 268 4.88 7.71 -14.58
CA SER A 268 5.50 7.41 -15.88
C SER A 268 6.94 7.95 -15.94
N SER A 269 7.62 7.71 -17.07
CA SER A 269 8.94 8.31 -17.35
C SER A 269 8.90 9.74 -17.91
N ASP A 270 7.74 10.41 -17.94
CA ASP A 270 7.62 11.81 -18.36
C ASP A 270 8.40 12.78 -17.45
N ALA A 271 8.76 13.95 -17.99
CA ALA A 271 9.47 15.01 -17.29
C ALA A 271 8.70 15.61 -16.09
N SER A 272 7.37 15.64 -16.15
CA SER A 272 6.53 16.02 -14.99
C SER A 272 6.67 15.01 -13.86
N CYS A 273 6.59 13.72 -14.19
CA CYS A 273 6.73 12.60 -13.25
C CYS A 273 8.13 12.51 -12.63
N LEU A 274 9.20 12.71 -13.41
CA LEU A 274 10.56 12.78 -12.90
C LEU A 274 10.80 13.94 -11.90
N THR A 275 9.96 14.98 -11.93
CA THR A 275 9.99 16.05 -10.92
C THR A 275 9.14 15.66 -9.71
N ASN A 276 7.88 15.31 -9.96
CA ASN A 276 6.87 15.16 -8.91
C ASN A 276 7.05 13.87 -8.09
N PHE A 277 7.36 12.73 -8.72
CA PHE A 277 7.59 11.46 -8.02
C PHE A 277 8.86 11.49 -7.17
N CYS A 278 9.90 12.19 -7.65
CA CYS A 278 11.11 12.44 -6.87
C CYS A 278 10.81 13.32 -5.63
N SER A 279 9.95 14.34 -5.75
CA SER A 279 9.51 15.18 -4.61
C SER A 279 8.70 14.36 -3.60
N GLN A 280 7.69 13.62 -4.07
CA GLN A 280 6.87 12.72 -3.26
C GLN A 280 7.72 11.75 -2.43
N ASN A 281 8.60 10.99 -3.09
CA ASN A 281 9.34 9.90 -2.45
C ASN A 281 10.44 10.44 -1.53
N ALA A 282 10.96 11.64 -1.81
CA ALA A 282 11.80 12.38 -0.86
C ALA A 282 11.03 12.86 0.37
N PHE A 283 9.78 13.30 0.25
CA PHE A 283 8.94 13.66 1.39
C PHE A 283 8.57 12.45 2.26
N ILE A 284 8.23 11.32 1.63
CA ILE A 284 7.98 10.05 2.31
C ILE A 284 9.23 9.63 3.10
N ASN A 285 10.43 9.65 2.50
CA ASN A 285 11.65 9.27 3.20
C ASN A 285 12.06 10.23 4.34
N GLN A 286 11.58 11.49 4.32
CA GLN A 286 11.77 12.45 5.41
C GLN A 286 10.81 12.27 6.58
N ASN A 287 9.72 11.50 6.42
CA ASN A 287 8.70 11.20 7.43
C ASN A 287 8.75 9.74 7.90
N SER A 288 9.97 9.21 8.00
CA SER A 288 10.29 7.81 8.35
C SER A 288 9.87 7.34 9.75
N ASP A 289 9.45 8.27 10.61
CA ASP A 289 8.90 7.96 11.93
C ASP A 289 7.46 7.40 11.83
N VAL A 290 6.72 7.80 10.79
CA VAL A 290 5.32 7.39 10.57
C VAL A 290 5.11 6.59 9.28
N PHE A 291 5.88 6.85 8.22
CA PHE A 291 5.88 6.00 7.03
C PHE A 291 6.97 4.94 7.20
N VAL A 292 6.59 3.67 7.34
CA VAL A 292 7.55 2.57 7.56
C VAL A 292 8.05 1.94 6.27
N GLY A 293 7.32 2.08 5.16
CA GLY A 293 7.76 1.57 3.87
C GLY A 293 7.21 2.32 2.67
N PHE A 294 7.87 2.13 1.53
CA PHE A 294 7.44 2.54 0.20
C PHE A 294 7.64 1.38 -0.80
N VAL A 295 6.61 1.09 -1.58
CA VAL A 295 6.60 0.09 -2.65
C VAL A 295 6.20 0.77 -3.95
N ALA A 296 7.10 0.70 -4.93
CA ALA A 296 6.90 1.31 -6.24
C ALA A 296 6.10 0.39 -7.18
N TRP A 297 5.15 0.94 -7.93
CA TRP A 297 4.37 0.22 -8.95
C TRP A 297 4.88 0.56 -10.36
N ALA A 298 5.25 -0.40 -11.23
CA ALA A 298 5.44 -1.85 -10.96
C ALA A 298 6.43 -2.54 -11.92
N ALA A 299 6.93 -3.71 -11.48
CA ALA A 299 7.80 -4.62 -12.22
C ALA A 299 7.18 -6.03 -12.31
N GLY A 300 8.00 -7.08 -12.46
CA GLY A 300 7.55 -8.47 -12.54
C GLY A 300 7.11 -8.86 -13.95
N SER A 301 5.81 -9.08 -14.15
CA SER A 301 5.25 -9.57 -15.42
C SER A 301 4.82 -8.47 -16.40
N PHE A 302 5.01 -7.19 -16.03
CA PHE A 302 4.76 -6.07 -16.93
C PHE A 302 5.79 -5.99 -18.06
N SER A 303 5.38 -5.41 -19.19
CA SER A 303 6.31 -5.01 -20.26
C SER A 303 7.15 -3.80 -19.81
N THR A 304 8.36 -3.65 -20.33
CA THR A 304 9.11 -2.37 -20.26
C THR A 304 8.42 -1.22 -21.00
N SER A 305 7.32 -1.51 -21.71
CA SER A 305 6.44 -0.56 -22.40
C SER A 305 5.09 -0.32 -21.71
N TYR A 306 4.90 -0.78 -20.47
CA TYR A 306 3.76 -0.34 -19.64
C TYR A 306 4.03 1.08 -19.13
N VAL A 307 2.99 1.92 -19.01
CA VAL A 307 3.14 3.37 -18.73
C VAL A 307 3.83 3.64 -17.40
N LEU A 308 3.53 2.87 -16.35
CA LEU A 308 4.22 2.93 -15.05
C LEU A 308 5.27 1.81 -14.87
N SER A 309 5.89 1.34 -15.96
CA SER A 309 6.83 0.22 -15.86
C SER A 309 8.11 0.61 -15.13
N LEU A 310 8.43 -0.16 -14.11
CA LEU A 310 9.72 -0.23 -13.42
C LEU A 310 10.45 -1.55 -13.74
N THR A 311 9.97 -2.30 -14.75
CA THR A 311 10.54 -3.59 -15.15
C THR A 311 11.93 -3.36 -15.77
N PRO A 312 13.02 -3.95 -15.24
CA PRO A 312 14.37 -3.67 -15.69
C PRO A 312 14.67 -4.35 -17.03
N SER A 313 15.34 -3.61 -17.91
CA SER A 313 15.75 -4.12 -19.22
C SER A 313 16.96 -5.05 -19.12
N LYS A 314 17.00 -6.14 -19.91
CA LYS A 314 18.19 -7.02 -19.98
C LYS A 314 19.15 -6.54 -21.08
N GLN A 315 20.29 -5.99 -20.68
CA GLN A 315 21.35 -5.48 -21.58
C GLN A 315 22.66 -6.23 -21.32
N SER A 316 23.23 -6.85 -22.35
CA SER A 316 24.46 -7.67 -22.25
C SER A 316 24.45 -8.76 -21.17
N GLY A 317 23.26 -9.24 -20.79
CA GLY A 317 23.08 -10.23 -19.72
C GLY A 317 23.07 -9.65 -18.29
N GLN A 318 23.00 -8.33 -18.13
CA GLN A 318 22.75 -7.65 -16.86
C GLN A 318 21.40 -6.94 -16.91
N TYR A 319 20.80 -6.68 -15.76
CA TYR A 319 19.63 -5.80 -15.67
C TYR A 319 20.06 -4.33 -15.67
N VAL A 320 19.22 -3.49 -16.27
CA VAL A 320 19.38 -2.05 -16.35
C VAL A 320 18.01 -1.40 -16.17
N ASP A 321 17.84 -0.75 -15.03
CA ASP A 321 16.67 0.04 -14.66
C ASP A 321 16.48 1.29 -15.53
N ASN A 322 15.28 1.86 -15.49
CA ASN A 322 14.98 3.11 -16.18
C ASN A 322 15.32 4.35 -15.32
N SER A 323 15.12 5.53 -15.91
CA SER A 323 15.37 6.83 -15.28
C SER A 323 14.50 7.07 -14.04
N LEU A 324 13.25 6.61 -14.03
CA LEU A 324 12.32 6.83 -12.92
C LEU A 324 12.72 6.01 -11.68
N MET A 325 13.01 4.72 -11.89
CA MET A 325 13.47 3.80 -10.85
C MET A 325 14.78 4.29 -10.22
N THR A 326 15.78 4.62 -11.04
CA THR A 326 17.09 5.09 -10.57
C THR A 326 17.04 6.45 -9.88
N GLN A 327 16.29 7.43 -10.41
CA GLN A 327 16.31 8.80 -9.89
C GLN A 327 15.27 9.05 -8.79
N CYS A 328 14.08 8.45 -8.86
CA CYS A 328 12.96 8.77 -7.97
C CYS A 328 12.53 7.62 -7.04
N VAL A 329 12.99 6.37 -7.23
CA VAL A 329 12.78 5.29 -6.26
C VAL A 329 14.06 5.05 -5.46
N PHE A 330 15.17 4.69 -6.11
CA PHE A 330 16.47 4.52 -5.43
C PHE A 330 17.08 5.86 -4.99
N GLY A 331 17.02 6.90 -5.82
CA GLY A 331 17.63 8.20 -5.56
C GLY A 331 17.30 8.83 -4.19
N PRO A 332 16.01 8.96 -3.79
CA PRO A 332 15.62 9.50 -2.48
C PRO A 332 16.08 8.62 -1.30
N TRP A 333 16.25 7.32 -1.50
CA TRP A 333 16.77 6.39 -0.49
C TRP A 333 18.28 6.44 -0.34
N LEU A 334 19.01 6.52 -1.45
CA LEU A 334 20.48 6.48 -1.44
C LEU A 334 21.08 7.84 -1.10
N SER A 335 20.47 8.95 -1.50
CA SER A 335 20.96 10.32 -1.23
C SER A 335 21.01 10.66 0.27
N SER A 336 20.05 10.20 1.07
CA SER A 336 20.02 10.33 2.53
C SER A 336 21.13 9.54 3.27
N SER A 337 22.05 8.89 2.54
CA SER A 337 23.28 8.31 3.12
C SER A 337 24.43 9.31 3.23
N ASN A 338 24.38 10.42 2.49
CA ASN A 338 25.54 11.29 2.23
C ASN A 338 25.62 12.56 3.07
N THR A 339 24.80 12.67 4.14
CA THR A 339 25.02 13.61 5.25
C THR A 339 26.23 13.17 6.10
N SER A 340 27.40 13.19 5.47
CA SER A 340 28.68 12.98 6.15
C SER A 340 28.84 13.99 7.28
N THR A 341 28.94 13.48 8.51
CA THR A 341 29.19 14.29 9.70
C THR A 341 30.40 15.19 9.45
N PRO A 342 30.32 16.52 9.68
CA PRO A 342 31.47 17.40 9.50
C PRO A 342 32.55 17.01 10.52
N THR A 343 33.57 16.29 10.06
CA THR A 343 34.72 15.88 10.87
C THR A 343 35.49 17.12 11.29
N THR A 344 35.22 17.60 12.51
CA THR A 344 35.85 18.77 13.14
C THR A 344 37.35 18.55 13.31
N THR A 345 38.09 18.80 12.23
CA THR A 345 39.55 18.74 12.21
C THR A 345 40.08 19.98 12.91
N SER A 346 40.40 19.84 14.19
CA SER A 346 40.95 20.92 15.02
C SER A 346 42.35 21.36 14.55
N GLN A 347 42.39 22.18 13.50
CA GLN A 347 43.61 22.91 13.13
C GLN A 347 43.85 24.04 14.14
N ILE A 348 44.92 23.90 14.93
CA ILE A 348 45.40 24.97 15.80
C ILE A 348 46.09 26.02 14.93
N VAL A 349 45.35 27.07 14.56
CA VAL A 349 45.90 28.26 13.89
C VAL A 349 46.04 29.38 14.90
N SER A 350 47.28 29.68 15.30
CA SER A 350 47.58 30.86 16.12
C SER A 350 47.55 32.12 15.25
N SER A 351 46.65 33.06 15.56
CA SER A 351 46.62 34.39 14.94
C SER A 351 46.48 35.50 15.99
N THR A 352 47.10 36.65 15.71
CA THR A 352 47.42 37.67 16.71
C THR A 352 46.26 38.65 16.96
N THR A 353 46.23 39.23 18.16
CA THR A 353 45.23 40.21 18.61
C THR A 353 45.07 41.44 17.72
N SER A 354 43.83 41.86 17.51
CA SER A 354 43.44 43.28 17.42
C SER A 354 42.02 43.41 17.95
N ALA A 355 41.77 44.43 18.77
CA ALA A 355 40.51 44.61 19.48
C ALA A 355 39.78 45.88 19.03
N SER A 356 38.48 45.77 18.83
CA SER A 356 37.53 46.89 18.70
C SER A 356 36.25 46.53 19.44
N SER A 357 35.66 47.50 20.12
CA SER A 357 34.46 47.33 20.95
C SER A 357 33.19 47.82 20.25
N VAL A 358 32.03 47.30 20.67
CA VAL A 358 30.84 48.09 21.08
C VAL A 358 29.83 47.15 21.77
N SER A 359 29.00 47.73 22.64
CA SER A 359 28.18 47.01 23.63
C SER A 359 26.83 46.50 23.10
N SER A 360 26.32 45.43 23.70
CA SER A 360 24.89 45.08 23.70
C SER A 360 24.40 44.80 25.12
N SER A 361 23.20 45.29 25.46
CA SER A 361 22.62 45.22 26.81
C SER A 361 21.61 44.09 26.91
N SER A 362 21.77 43.20 27.90
CA SER A 362 20.83 42.10 28.18
C SER A 362 19.87 42.45 29.32
N SER A 363 18.59 42.15 29.11
CA SER A 363 17.53 42.25 30.13
C SER A 363 16.95 40.87 30.38
N SER A 364 17.16 40.31 31.57
CA SER A 364 16.59 39.03 31.99
C SER A 364 15.28 39.22 32.74
N LEU A 365 14.30 38.35 32.49
CA LEU A 365 13.11 38.22 33.33
C LEU A 365 12.87 36.74 33.63
N THR A 366 12.66 36.44 34.91
CA THR A 366 12.42 35.10 35.45
C THR A 366 10.95 34.74 35.39
N VAL A 367 10.64 33.52 34.94
CA VAL A 367 9.31 32.93 35.11
C VAL A 367 9.27 32.15 36.43
N SER A 368 8.31 32.48 37.29
CA SER A 368 8.02 31.74 38.53
C SER A 368 6.62 31.15 38.46
N SER A 369 6.51 29.84 38.67
CA SER A 369 5.22 29.13 38.68
C SER A 369 4.43 29.43 39.97
N ALA A 370 3.12 29.67 39.84
CA ALA A 370 2.19 29.70 40.96
C ALA A 370 0.84 29.10 40.54
N ILE A 371 0.34 28.12 41.30
CA ILE A 371 -0.99 27.54 41.11
C ILE A 371 -1.96 28.31 42.01
N ALA A 372 -3.06 28.81 41.44
CA ALA A 372 -4.18 29.33 42.20
C ALA A 372 -5.49 29.01 41.48
N ALA A 373 -6.37 28.24 42.13
CA ALA A 373 -7.73 28.04 41.68
C ALA A 373 -8.62 29.18 42.22
N SER A 374 -9.45 29.77 41.37
CA SER A 374 -10.55 30.63 41.82
C SER A 374 -11.71 30.57 40.84
N THR A 375 -12.89 30.25 41.37
CA THR A 375 -14.17 30.44 40.68
C THR A 375 -14.60 31.90 40.74
N THR A 376 -14.94 32.51 39.61
CA THR A 376 -16.01 33.53 39.56
C THR A 376 -16.54 33.73 38.14
N THR A 377 -17.84 34.00 38.05
CA THR A 377 -18.52 34.49 36.84
C THR A 377 -18.14 35.95 36.56
N GLY A 378 -17.84 36.29 35.31
CA GLY A 378 -17.63 37.68 34.90
C GLY A 378 -17.56 37.86 33.39
N ILE A 379 -18.65 38.36 32.78
CA ILE A 379 -18.69 38.77 31.37
C ILE A 379 -18.31 40.24 31.22
N ALA A 380 -17.48 40.56 30.23
CA ALA A 380 -17.18 41.92 29.80
C ALA A 380 -17.00 41.94 28.26
N SER A 381 -17.66 42.88 27.59
CA SER A 381 -17.81 42.89 26.12
C SER A 381 -16.84 43.86 25.43
N ILE A 382 -16.50 43.56 24.18
CA ILE A 382 -16.04 44.55 23.19
C ILE A 382 -17.13 44.66 22.11
N VAL A 383 -17.28 45.83 21.49
CA VAL A 383 -18.47 46.24 20.73
C VAL A 383 -18.12 46.61 19.29
N LEU A 384 -18.99 46.21 18.34
CA LEU A 384 -19.41 46.85 17.06
C LEU A 384 -19.96 45.72 16.13
N SER A 385 -21.05 45.86 15.35
CA SER A 385 -22.01 46.97 15.20
C SER A 385 -23.30 46.53 14.47
N GLY A 386 -24.48 46.90 14.99
CA GLY A 386 -25.79 46.73 14.32
C GLY A 386 -26.39 45.31 14.38
N THR A 387 -27.71 45.09 14.41
CA THR A 387 -28.86 46.02 14.46
C THR A 387 -30.00 45.37 15.25
N SER A 388 -30.75 46.14 16.04
CA SER A 388 -31.70 45.59 17.03
C SER A 388 -33.09 45.22 16.47
N ILE A 389 -33.66 44.11 16.97
CA ILE A 389 -35.10 43.81 16.92
C ILE A 389 -35.59 43.48 18.34
N VAL A 390 -36.82 43.87 18.66
CA VAL A 390 -37.39 43.83 20.03
C VAL A 390 -38.17 42.52 20.26
N ILE A 391 -38.03 41.95 21.46
CA ILE A 391 -38.84 40.81 21.95
C ILE A 391 -39.56 41.22 23.25
N PRO A 392 -40.90 41.16 23.32
CA PRO A 392 -41.64 41.19 24.59
C PRO A 392 -41.62 39.80 25.26
N SER A 393 -41.59 39.76 26.59
CA SER A 393 -41.52 38.53 27.38
C SER A 393 -42.91 37.97 27.74
N THR A 394 -43.00 36.66 28.03
CA THR A 394 -43.52 36.13 29.33
C THR A 394 -43.42 34.59 29.52
N TRP A 395 -42.78 34.19 30.64
CA TRP A 395 -43.15 33.09 31.57
C TRP A 395 -42.92 31.57 31.27
N SER A 396 -42.04 31.00 32.11
CA SER A 396 -42.09 29.69 32.82
C SER A 396 -42.12 28.31 32.12
N LEU A 397 -41.14 27.47 32.49
CA LEU A 397 -41.20 26.04 32.91
C LEU A 397 -42.53 25.28 32.70
N GLN A 398 -42.55 24.01 32.27
CA GLN A 398 -41.73 22.89 32.80
C GLN A 398 -41.65 21.67 31.83
N THR A 399 -40.95 20.61 32.24
CA THR A 399 -40.68 19.35 31.51
C THR A 399 -41.91 18.52 31.11
N VAL A 400 -41.93 18.00 29.87
CA VAL A 400 -42.69 16.79 29.48
C VAL A 400 -41.84 15.89 28.55
N THR A 401 -42.09 14.58 28.65
CA THR A 401 -41.49 13.44 27.95
C THR A 401 -41.39 13.57 26.42
N SER A 402 -40.41 12.90 25.83
CA SER A 402 -40.27 12.73 24.39
C SER A 402 -41.43 11.95 23.76
N LEU A 403 -41.88 12.42 22.59
CA LEU A 403 -42.77 11.70 21.68
C LEU A 403 -42.18 11.77 20.26
N LEU A 404 -42.31 10.69 19.50
CA LEU A 404 -41.78 10.57 18.13
C LEU A 404 -42.67 11.32 17.13
N ILE A 405 -42.10 12.26 16.38
CA ILE A 405 -42.56 12.65 15.04
C ILE A 405 -41.32 12.83 14.16
N ASP A 406 -41.44 12.37 12.91
CA ASP A 406 -40.43 12.34 11.86
C ASP A 406 -40.57 13.58 10.93
N THR A 407 -39.44 14.14 10.47
CA THR A 407 -39.37 15.19 9.44
C THR A 407 -38.01 15.17 8.72
N GLU A 408 -37.98 14.79 7.44
CA GLU A 408 -36.81 14.97 6.57
C GLU A 408 -36.52 16.45 6.22
N PRO A 409 -35.25 16.83 5.99
CA PRO A 409 -34.89 18.11 5.38
C PRO A 409 -34.98 18.07 3.83
N PRO A 410 -35.31 19.18 3.15
CA PRO A 410 -35.42 19.21 1.70
C PRO A 410 -34.04 19.21 1.00
N THR A 411 -33.94 18.46 -0.10
CA THR A 411 -32.74 18.42 -0.96
C THR A 411 -32.61 19.68 -1.84
N LEU A 412 -31.36 20.10 -2.08
CA LEU A 412 -31.02 21.21 -2.99
C LEU A 412 -30.34 20.67 -4.25
N LEU A 413 -30.70 21.25 -5.40
CA LEU A 413 -30.13 20.88 -6.72
C LEU A 413 -28.94 21.78 -7.09
N PRO A 414 -27.86 21.24 -7.69
CA PRO A 414 -26.81 22.01 -8.35
C PRO A 414 -27.24 22.51 -9.75
N PRO A 415 -26.55 23.51 -10.34
CA PRO A 415 -26.99 24.21 -11.55
C PRO A 415 -26.66 23.48 -12.87
N SER A 416 -27.41 23.84 -13.93
CA SER A 416 -27.41 23.17 -15.24
C SER A 416 -26.21 23.48 -16.14
N ALA A 417 -25.73 22.47 -16.87
CA ALA A 417 -24.88 22.64 -18.06
C ALA A 417 -25.73 22.85 -19.34
N THR A 418 -25.16 23.53 -20.34
CA THR A 418 -25.85 23.87 -21.60
C THR A 418 -25.82 22.72 -22.63
N ALA A 419 -26.99 22.33 -23.13
CA ALA A 419 -27.12 21.32 -24.19
C ALA A 419 -27.06 21.93 -25.60
N TYR A 420 -26.34 21.25 -26.51
CA TYR A 420 -26.44 21.49 -27.95
C TYR A 420 -27.70 20.81 -28.51
N SER A 421 -28.27 21.34 -29.60
CA SER A 421 -29.56 20.90 -30.13
C SER A 421 -29.44 19.98 -31.35
N GLY A 422 -30.25 18.91 -31.36
CA GLY A 422 -30.81 18.37 -32.61
C GLY A 422 -30.64 16.87 -32.86
N MET A 423 -31.70 16.08 -32.60
CA MET A 423 -32.27 15.19 -33.62
C MET A 423 -33.76 14.90 -33.34
N THR A 424 -34.52 14.56 -34.37
CA THR A 424 -36.00 14.51 -34.34
C THR A 424 -36.57 13.12 -34.05
N LEU A 425 -37.69 13.12 -33.32
CA LEU A 425 -38.49 11.95 -32.95
C LEU A 425 -39.15 11.23 -34.15
N ILE A 426 -39.12 9.88 -34.19
CA ILE A 426 -40.20 9.04 -34.73
C ILE A 426 -40.37 7.80 -33.84
N THR A 427 -41.61 7.49 -33.44
CA THR A 427 -42.00 6.29 -32.71
C THR A 427 -42.88 5.38 -33.58
N ALA A 428 -42.65 4.06 -33.55
CA ALA A 428 -43.60 3.08 -34.13
C ALA A 428 -43.49 1.67 -33.50
N ALA A 429 -44.61 1.24 -32.91
CA ALA A 429 -45.18 -0.11 -32.75
C ALA A 429 -44.34 -1.40 -32.81
N THR A 430 -44.66 -2.32 -31.89
CA THR A 430 -44.35 -3.76 -31.94
C THR A 430 -45.23 -4.53 -32.94
N SER A 431 -44.73 -5.64 -33.48
CA SER A 431 -45.54 -6.76 -33.97
C SER A 431 -44.72 -8.06 -34.00
N THR A 432 -45.39 -9.21 -33.94
CA THR A 432 -44.78 -10.55 -33.87
C THR A 432 -45.20 -11.41 -35.06
N THR A 433 -44.26 -12.17 -35.62
CA THR A 433 -44.52 -13.45 -36.28
C THR A 433 -43.23 -14.28 -36.38
N ALA A 434 -43.37 -15.60 -36.40
CA ALA A 434 -42.28 -16.53 -36.64
C ALA A 434 -42.72 -17.59 -37.67
N THR A 435 -41.86 -17.87 -38.65
CA THR A 435 -41.95 -19.08 -39.47
C THR A 435 -40.57 -19.46 -40.00
N SER A 436 -40.34 -20.75 -40.19
CA SER A 436 -39.10 -21.34 -40.67
C SER A 436 -39.09 -21.55 -42.18
N LEU A 437 -37.89 -21.73 -42.75
CA LEU A 437 -37.57 -22.88 -43.61
C LEU A 437 -36.04 -23.08 -43.67
N ALA A 438 -35.58 -24.23 -44.19
CA ALA A 438 -34.16 -24.62 -44.18
C ALA A 438 -33.71 -25.32 -45.47
N SER A 439 -32.44 -25.11 -45.85
CA SER A 439 -31.51 -25.96 -46.67
C SER A 439 -30.24 -25.11 -46.95
N ALA A 440 -28.98 -25.56 -46.83
CA ALA A 440 -28.30 -26.80 -47.27
C ALA A 440 -28.12 -26.84 -48.82
N THR A 441 -26.95 -27.11 -49.43
CA THR A 441 -25.56 -27.46 -49.01
C THR A 441 -24.53 -26.57 -49.81
N THR A 442 -23.23 -26.80 -50.05
CA THR A 442 -22.29 -27.96 -50.04
C THR A 442 -20.80 -27.52 -50.13
N ALA A 443 -19.88 -28.36 -49.62
CA ALA A 443 -18.53 -28.69 -50.17
C ALA A 443 -17.41 -27.61 -50.36
N SER A 444 -16.09 -27.92 -50.28
CA SER A 444 -15.34 -29.09 -49.74
C SER A 444 -13.80 -28.89 -49.83
N SER A 445 -13.03 -29.84 -49.29
CA SER A 445 -11.63 -30.22 -49.64
C SER A 445 -10.47 -29.37 -49.06
N THR A 446 -9.28 -29.89 -48.73
CA THR A 446 -8.81 -31.30 -48.52
C THR A 446 -7.52 -31.32 -47.68
N SER A 447 -7.26 -32.42 -46.96
CA SER A 447 -5.95 -32.74 -46.36
C SER A 447 -5.29 -33.94 -47.06
N PRO A 448 -3.98 -34.17 -46.88
CA PRO A 448 -3.39 -35.50 -46.95
C PRO A 448 -2.74 -35.94 -45.62
N VAL A 449 -2.58 -37.25 -45.46
CA VAL A 449 -1.95 -37.96 -44.33
C VAL A 449 -0.89 -38.92 -44.89
N PRO A 450 0.13 -39.32 -44.12
CA PRO A 450 0.59 -40.70 -44.22
C PRO A 450 0.69 -41.44 -42.87
N THR A 451 0.14 -42.65 -42.87
CA THR A 451 0.38 -43.79 -41.96
C THR A 451 1.77 -44.42 -42.24
N SER A 452 2.38 -45.32 -41.46
CA SER A 452 2.16 -45.93 -40.13
C SER A 452 3.38 -46.83 -39.82
N GLY A 453 3.68 -47.16 -38.55
CA GLY A 453 4.68 -48.18 -38.21
C GLY A 453 4.62 -48.61 -36.74
N SER A 454 4.84 -49.90 -36.46
CA SER A 454 4.62 -50.48 -35.12
C SER A 454 5.61 -51.59 -34.75
N ILE A 455 6.17 -51.50 -33.53
CA ILE A 455 6.43 -52.61 -32.57
C ILE A 455 7.36 -53.75 -33.08
N PRO A 456 8.50 -54.02 -32.41
CA PRO A 456 8.43 -54.74 -31.13
C PRO A 456 9.41 -54.30 -30.03
N ALA A 457 9.17 -54.83 -28.82
CA ALA A 457 10.05 -54.71 -27.67
C ALA A 457 10.69 -56.06 -27.32
N SER A 458 12.01 -56.06 -27.13
CA SER A 458 12.79 -57.11 -26.48
C SER A 458 14.16 -56.52 -26.10
N ALA A 459 14.90 -56.91 -25.07
CA ALA A 459 14.70 -57.64 -23.82
C ALA A 459 16.13 -57.97 -23.33
N LEU A 460 16.37 -57.92 -22.00
CA LEU A 460 17.52 -58.48 -21.27
C LEU A 460 18.94 -57.83 -21.37
N LEU A 461 19.33 -57.29 -20.21
CA LEU A 461 20.57 -57.55 -19.43
C LEU A 461 21.89 -56.75 -19.62
N GLN A 462 22.52 -56.57 -18.44
CA GLN A 462 23.90 -56.14 -18.13
C GLN A 462 24.22 -54.63 -18.35
N SER A 463 25.00 -53.97 -17.49
CA SER A 463 25.82 -54.43 -16.34
C SER A 463 25.54 -53.65 -15.04
N VAL A 464 26.21 -54.05 -13.95
CA VAL A 464 26.10 -53.49 -12.58
C VAL A 464 27.50 -53.32 -11.99
N VAL A 465 27.65 -52.45 -10.98
CA VAL A 465 28.64 -52.45 -9.85
C VAL A 465 29.49 -51.18 -9.73
N ALA A 466 29.59 -50.69 -8.47
CA ALA A 466 30.52 -49.70 -7.91
C ALA A 466 30.31 -48.22 -8.31
N ARG A 467 30.55 -47.23 -7.41
CA ARG A 467 31.03 -47.28 -6.01
C ARG A 467 30.42 -46.15 -5.17
N LEU A 468 30.42 -46.32 -3.85
CA LEU A 468 29.86 -45.41 -2.86
C LEU A 468 30.83 -45.28 -1.66
N VAL A 469 30.67 -44.23 -0.86
CA VAL A 469 31.34 -43.92 0.42
C VAL A 469 32.83 -43.53 0.34
N ALA A 470 33.12 -42.30 0.80
CA ALA A 470 34.34 -41.94 1.49
C ALA A 470 33.99 -40.95 2.62
N CYS A 471 34.32 -41.28 3.87
CA CYS A 471 34.12 -40.42 5.05
C CYS A 471 35.06 -40.91 6.18
N GLY A 472 35.69 -40.00 6.92
CA GLY A 472 36.41 -40.33 8.17
C GLY A 472 37.87 -39.85 8.29
N LEU A 473 38.05 -38.75 9.04
CA LEU A 473 39.12 -38.43 10.00
C LEU A 473 40.61 -38.77 9.71
N LEU A 474 41.43 -37.71 9.67
CA LEU A 474 42.71 -37.57 10.40
C LEU A 474 42.92 -36.06 10.67
N VAL A 475 42.72 -35.55 11.89
CA VAL A 475 43.64 -35.48 13.05
C VAL A 475 44.72 -34.37 12.92
N LEU A 476 44.92 -33.65 14.03
CA LEU A 476 45.82 -32.49 14.27
C LEU A 476 47.31 -32.80 13.91
N CYS A 477 48.26 -31.85 13.81
CA CYS A 477 48.48 -30.65 14.63
C CYS A 477 49.62 -29.71 14.12
N PHE A 478 49.73 -28.55 14.76
CA PHE A 478 50.85 -27.57 14.83
C PHE A 478 51.12 -26.53 13.73
N LEU A 479 51.32 -25.30 14.23
CA LEU A 479 51.79 -24.04 13.63
C LEU A 479 50.84 -23.37 12.62
#